data_AF-A0A6L6HPT6-F1
#
_entry.id   AF-A0A6L6HPT6-F1
#
_cell.length_a   1.000
_cell.length_b   1.000
_cell.length_c   1.000
_cell.angle_alpha   90.00
_cell.angle_beta   90.00
_cell.angle_gamma   90.00
#
_symmetry.space_group_name_H-M   'P 1'
#
loop_
_entity.id
_entity.type
_entity.pdbx_description
1 polymer ?
#
loop_
_entity_poly.entity_id
_entity_poly.type
_entity_poly.pdbx_seq_one_letter_code
_entity_poly.pdbx_strand_id
1 'polypeptide(L)'
;MTTILGLSGSLRRASINTGLLRAARDLAPEGVRIVIGDISAVPLYDGDEEAAHGTPPAVAALNRQLAEADGLLLATPEYNNGIPGVFKNVIDWMSRGEGLALFVNKPVAVIGASPGGFGTTQAQTHWWPVLRTLRTRPWWDGRLMVSRAGGLFDADGTLTDDKTRGQLAEFVAGFAATLRKDQP
;
A
#
# COMPACT_ATOMS: atom_id res chain seq x y z
N MET A 1 -13.51 -14.42 5.58
CA MET A 1 -12.62 -13.39 6.15
C MET A 1 -11.87 -12.74 5.00
N THR A 2 -12.03 -11.42 4.81
CA THR A 2 -11.39 -10.65 3.74
C THR A 2 -9.97 -10.29 4.15
N THR A 3 -8.99 -10.55 3.29
CA THR A 3 -7.58 -10.21 3.56
C THR A 3 -7.12 -9.07 2.66
N ILE A 4 -6.51 -8.04 3.24
CA ILE A 4 -5.89 -6.93 2.50
C ILE A 4 -4.38 -6.96 2.76
N LEU A 5 -3.58 -6.94 1.70
CA LEU A 5 -2.14 -6.68 1.81
C LEU A 5 -1.92 -5.17 1.84
N GLY A 6 -1.37 -4.64 2.93
CA GLY A 6 -0.91 -3.26 3.05
C GLY A 6 0.59 -3.15 2.80
N LEU A 7 1.02 -2.27 1.89
CA LEU A 7 2.43 -1.98 1.64
C LEU A 7 2.74 -0.51 1.91
N SER A 8 3.81 -0.24 2.65
CA SER A 8 4.25 1.13 2.94
C SER A 8 5.45 1.51 2.09
N GLY A 9 5.40 2.67 1.44
CA GLY A 9 6.51 3.19 0.65
C GLY A 9 7.66 3.83 1.42
N SER A 10 7.79 3.54 2.72
CA SER A 10 8.82 4.14 3.58
C SER A 10 9.49 3.07 4.43
N LEU A 11 10.82 3.13 4.52
CA LEU A 11 11.64 2.20 5.31
C LEU A 11 11.95 2.69 6.73
N ARG A 12 11.73 3.99 7.03
CA ARG A 12 12.10 4.54 8.33
C ARG A 12 11.20 3.96 9.43
N ARG A 13 11.79 3.62 10.58
CA ARG A 13 11.10 3.01 11.73
C ARG A 13 9.83 3.76 12.15
N ALA A 14 9.94 5.08 12.36
CA ALA A 14 8.82 5.97 12.74
C ALA A 14 8.08 6.54 11.51
N SER A 15 7.93 5.75 10.44
CA SER A 15 7.20 6.17 9.24
C SER A 15 5.72 6.41 9.56
N ILE A 16 5.25 7.62 9.29
CA ILE A 16 3.82 7.97 9.40
C ILE A 16 2.96 7.22 8.37
N ASN A 17 3.52 6.76 7.25
CA ASN A 17 2.78 5.97 6.26
C ASN A 17 2.65 4.50 6.70
N THR A 18 3.66 3.98 7.39
CA THR A 18 3.58 2.66 8.05
C THR A 18 2.64 2.76 9.25
N GLY A 19 2.70 3.87 9.98
CA GLY A 19 1.75 4.27 11.00
C GLY A 19 0.30 4.28 10.53
N LEU A 20 0.07 4.87 9.35
CA LEU A 20 -1.24 4.91 8.73
C LEU A 20 -1.76 3.50 8.41
N LEU A 21 -0.91 2.57 7.95
CA LEU A 21 -1.30 1.17 7.76
C LEU A 21 -1.57 0.43 9.07
N ARG A 22 -0.78 0.70 10.13
CA ARG A 22 -1.03 0.13 11.46
C ARG A 22 -2.39 0.60 11.98
N ALA A 23 -2.68 1.89 11.88
CA ALA A 23 -3.98 2.44 12.25
C ALA A 23 -5.11 1.84 11.38
N ALA A 24 -4.90 1.67 10.07
CA ALA A 24 -5.88 1.05 9.17
C ALA A 24 -6.20 -0.39 9.59
N ARG A 25 -5.17 -1.16 9.99
CA ARG A 25 -5.35 -2.52 10.51
C ARG A 25 -6.14 -2.52 11.81
N ASP A 26 -5.84 -1.61 12.72
CA ASP A 26 -6.50 -1.53 14.03
C ASP A 26 -7.95 -1.03 13.91
N LEU A 27 -8.27 -0.30 12.85
CA LEU A 27 -9.61 0.22 12.51
C LEU A 27 -10.36 -0.66 11.49
N ALA A 28 -9.80 -1.79 11.09
CA ALA A 28 -10.43 -2.66 10.11
C ALA A 28 -11.78 -3.19 10.65
N PRO A 29 -12.84 -3.19 9.83
CA PRO A 29 -14.15 -3.68 10.27
C PRO A 29 -14.11 -5.19 10.52
N GLU A 30 -15.12 -5.69 11.22
CA GLU A 30 -15.25 -7.12 11.50
C GLU A 30 -15.18 -7.98 10.23
N GLY A 31 -14.47 -9.10 10.32
CA GLY A 31 -14.26 -10.01 9.20
C GLY A 31 -13.19 -9.56 8.19
N VAL A 32 -12.53 -8.42 8.41
CA VAL A 32 -11.42 -7.91 7.59
C VAL A 32 -10.10 -7.99 8.35
N ARG A 33 -9.06 -8.49 7.67
CA ARG A 33 -7.69 -8.52 8.19
C ARG A 33 -6.77 -7.77 7.25
N ILE A 34 -5.98 -6.85 7.79
CA ILE A 34 -4.91 -6.18 7.05
C ILE A 34 -3.56 -6.77 7.46
N VAL A 35 -2.86 -7.36 6.51
CA VAL A 35 -1.48 -7.86 6.65
C VAL A 35 -0.54 -6.80 6.11
N ILE A 36 0.43 -6.34 6.90
CA ILE A 36 1.41 -5.36 6.45
C ILE A 36 2.65 -6.11 5.96
N GLY A 37 2.95 -6.00 4.66
CA GLY A 37 4.13 -6.59 4.05
C GLY A 37 5.40 -5.81 4.39
N ASP A 38 6.51 -6.53 4.58
CA ASP A 38 7.82 -5.93 4.81
C ASP A 38 8.59 -5.82 3.49
N ILE A 39 8.95 -4.58 3.13
CA ILE A 39 9.68 -4.27 1.91
C ILE A 39 11.17 -3.99 2.14
N SER A 40 11.64 -4.02 3.40
CA SER A 40 12.97 -3.55 3.79
C SER A 40 14.12 -4.39 3.24
N ALA A 41 13.87 -5.67 2.98
CA ALA A 41 14.85 -6.62 2.45
C ALA A 41 14.76 -6.81 0.92
N VAL A 42 13.96 -6.00 0.21
CA VAL A 42 13.86 -6.08 -1.26
C VAL A 42 15.05 -5.33 -1.89
N PRO A 43 15.93 -6.00 -2.66
CA PRO A 43 17.05 -5.35 -3.32
C PRO A 43 16.58 -4.45 -4.46
N LEU A 44 17.45 -3.59 -4.99
CA LEU A 44 17.17 -2.92 -6.26
C LEU A 44 17.01 -3.97 -7.37
N TYR A 45 16.09 -3.72 -8.29
CA TYR A 45 15.87 -4.61 -9.41
C TYR A 45 17.06 -4.60 -10.36
N ASP A 46 17.53 -5.80 -10.67
CA ASP A 46 18.57 -6.07 -11.65
C ASP A 46 18.14 -7.34 -12.42
N GLY A 47 18.11 -7.24 -13.75
CA GLY A 47 17.69 -8.34 -14.61
C GLY A 47 18.72 -9.47 -14.70
N ASP A 48 20.00 -9.17 -14.50
CA ASP A 48 21.06 -10.16 -14.50
C ASP A 48 21.01 -10.98 -13.20
N GLU A 49 20.75 -10.31 -12.06
CA GLU A 49 20.50 -10.98 -10.77
C GLU A 49 19.26 -11.86 -10.82
N GLU A 50 18.15 -11.37 -11.41
CA GLU A 50 16.94 -12.18 -11.63
C GLU A 50 17.26 -13.44 -12.47
N ALA A 51 18.02 -13.29 -13.55
CA ALA A 51 18.38 -14.42 -14.41
C ALA A 51 19.31 -15.43 -13.73
N ALA A 52 20.26 -14.95 -12.93
CA ALA A 52 21.26 -15.78 -12.26
C ALA A 52 20.72 -16.48 -10.99
N HIS A 53 19.86 -15.79 -10.24
CA HIS A 53 19.47 -16.22 -8.89
C HIS A 53 17.95 -16.34 -8.68
N GLY A 54 17.14 -15.92 -9.65
CA GLY A 54 15.69 -15.94 -9.57
C GLY A 54 15.14 -14.89 -8.61
N THR A 55 13.89 -15.10 -8.17
CA THR A 55 13.18 -14.16 -7.31
C THR A 55 13.74 -14.13 -5.89
N PRO A 56 14.15 -12.96 -5.35
CA PRO A 56 14.65 -12.86 -3.97
C PRO A 56 13.62 -13.34 -2.93
N PRO A 57 14.04 -13.93 -1.79
CA PRO A 57 13.12 -14.45 -0.78
C PRO A 57 12.12 -13.42 -0.23
N ALA A 58 12.55 -12.16 -0.07
CA ALA A 58 11.68 -11.06 0.36
C ALA A 58 10.57 -10.78 -0.67
N VAL A 59 10.90 -10.77 -1.96
CA VAL A 59 9.93 -10.60 -3.06
C VAL A 59 8.98 -11.79 -3.13
N ALA A 60 9.51 -13.02 -3.02
CA ALA A 60 8.68 -14.22 -3.00
C ALA A 60 7.68 -14.22 -1.83
N ALA A 61 8.08 -13.71 -0.65
CA ALA A 61 7.18 -13.56 0.48
C ALA A 61 6.05 -12.56 0.21
N LEU A 62 6.37 -11.41 -0.38
CA LEU A 62 5.37 -10.40 -0.76
C LEU A 62 4.41 -10.93 -1.84
N ASN A 63 4.91 -11.70 -2.82
CA ASN A 63 4.08 -12.32 -3.85
C ASN A 63 3.11 -13.35 -3.25
N ARG A 64 3.55 -14.18 -2.28
CA ARG A 64 2.64 -15.08 -1.55
C ARG A 64 1.55 -14.31 -0.82
N GLN A 65 1.92 -13.24 -0.11
CA GLN A 65 0.94 -12.39 0.58
C GLN A 65 -0.06 -11.74 -0.38
N LEU A 66 0.40 -11.30 -1.56
CA LEU A 66 -0.48 -10.72 -2.59
C LEU A 66 -1.42 -11.77 -3.20
N ALA A 67 -0.95 -13.00 -3.38
CA ALA A 67 -1.76 -14.12 -3.86
C ALA A 67 -2.88 -14.47 -2.87
N GLU A 68 -2.60 -14.43 -1.58
CA GLU A 68 -3.57 -14.69 -0.50
C GLU A 68 -4.55 -13.53 -0.25
N ALA A 69 -4.17 -12.29 -0.63
CA ALA A 69 -4.98 -11.11 -0.37
C ALA A 69 -6.14 -10.96 -1.37
N ASP A 70 -7.30 -10.54 -0.89
CA ASP A 70 -8.44 -10.14 -1.72
C ASP A 70 -8.27 -8.72 -2.27
N GLY A 71 -7.43 -7.88 -1.65
CA GLY A 71 -7.13 -6.52 -2.11
C GLY A 71 -5.75 -6.02 -1.67
N LEU A 72 -5.27 -4.95 -2.30
CA LEU A 72 -3.98 -4.31 -2.04
C LEU A 72 -4.19 -2.85 -1.63
N LEU A 73 -3.59 -2.45 -0.51
CA LEU A 73 -3.62 -1.10 0.02
C LEU A 73 -2.21 -0.50 0.00
N LEU A 74 -1.98 0.50 -0.83
CA LEU A 74 -0.69 1.18 -0.94
C LEU A 74 -0.69 2.44 -0.07
N ALA A 75 0.18 2.50 0.94
CA ALA A 75 0.42 3.70 1.75
C ALA A 75 1.71 4.39 1.30
N THR A 76 1.58 5.41 0.47
CA THR A 76 2.72 6.08 -0.17
C THR A 76 3.05 7.41 0.52
N PRO A 77 4.30 7.63 0.96
CA PRO A 77 4.81 8.99 1.06
C PRO A 77 4.99 9.60 -0.35
N GLU A 78 5.42 10.86 -0.39
CA GLU A 78 5.75 11.56 -1.63
C GLU A 78 7.19 12.05 -1.56
N TYR A 79 8.04 11.53 -2.44
CA TYR A 79 9.44 11.93 -2.55
C TYR A 79 9.61 12.66 -3.87
N ASN A 80 9.98 13.94 -3.79
CA ASN A 80 10.26 14.80 -4.96
C ASN A 80 9.13 14.77 -6.01
N ASN A 81 7.89 15.01 -5.58
CA ASN A 81 6.68 14.99 -6.41
C ASN A 81 6.39 13.65 -7.10
N GLY A 82 6.85 12.53 -6.54
CA GLY A 82 6.58 11.21 -7.13
C GLY A 82 6.53 10.07 -6.12
N ILE A 83 6.35 8.88 -6.69
CA ILE A 83 6.42 7.62 -5.94
C ILE A 83 7.86 7.46 -5.40
N PRO A 84 8.03 7.06 -4.13
CA PRO A 84 9.34 6.69 -3.61
C PRO A 84 9.98 5.61 -4.46
N GLY A 85 11.25 5.80 -4.86
CA GLY A 85 11.97 4.84 -5.71
C GLY A 85 11.98 3.42 -5.13
N VAL A 86 12.21 3.28 -3.81
CA VAL A 86 12.13 2.00 -3.11
C VAL A 86 10.77 1.32 -3.26
N PHE A 87 9.68 2.08 -3.22
CA PHE A 87 8.34 1.52 -3.28
C PHE A 87 7.98 1.08 -4.70
N LYS A 88 8.38 1.90 -5.68
CA LYS A 88 8.24 1.54 -7.10
C LYS A 88 9.05 0.29 -7.44
N ASN A 89 10.29 0.21 -6.94
CA ASN A 89 11.18 -0.93 -7.12
C ASN A 89 10.60 -2.25 -6.57
N VAL A 90 9.92 -2.19 -5.42
CA VAL A 90 9.22 -3.37 -4.86
C VAL A 90 8.14 -3.87 -5.82
N ILE A 91 7.33 -2.95 -6.36
CA ILE A 91 6.29 -3.32 -7.34
C ILE A 91 6.92 -3.84 -8.64
N ASP A 92 8.05 -3.28 -9.07
CA ASP A 92 8.78 -3.77 -10.24
C ASP A 92 9.20 -5.23 -10.07
N TRP A 93 9.84 -5.57 -8.95
CA TRP A 93 10.18 -6.95 -8.57
C TRP A 93 8.95 -7.87 -8.49
N MET A 94 7.90 -7.44 -7.79
CA MET A 94 6.69 -8.26 -7.61
C MET A 94 5.97 -8.54 -8.94
N SER A 95 6.08 -7.64 -9.92
CA SER A 95 5.40 -7.76 -11.21
C SER A 95 6.08 -8.69 -12.22
N ARG A 96 7.28 -9.20 -11.92
CA ARG A 96 8.07 -10.01 -12.85
C ARG A 96 7.49 -11.41 -13.04
N GLY A 97 7.70 -11.98 -14.24
CA GLY A 97 7.29 -13.34 -14.58
C GLY A 97 5.82 -13.62 -14.27
N GLU A 98 5.56 -14.68 -13.51
CA GLU A 98 4.22 -15.07 -13.05
C GLU A 98 3.60 -14.08 -12.06
N GLY A 99 4.42 -13.23 -11.41
CA GLY A 99 3.97 -12.22 -10.46
C GLY A 99 3.02 -11.19 -11.07
N LEU A 100 3.13 -10.90 -12.38
CA LEU A 100 2.20 -10.01 -13.08
C LEU A 100 0.75 -10.47 -12.94
N ALA A 101 0.49 -11.78 -12.99
CA ALA A 101 -0.86 -12.34 -12.89
C ALA A 101 -1.52 -12.04 -11.53
N LEU A 102 -0.73 -11.84 -10.48
CA LEU A 102 -1.23 -11.51 -9.13
C LEU A 102 -1.85 -10.10 -9.06
N PHE A 103 -1.44 -9.19 -9.94
CA PHE A 103 -1.96 -7.83 -10.02
C PHE A 103 -3.20 -7.69 -10.91
N VAL A 104 -3.34 -8.58 -11.90
CA VAL A 104 -4.46 -8.53 -12.86
C VAL A 104 -5.79 -8.63 -12.10
N ASN A 105 -6.67 -7.66 -12.32
CA ASN A 105 -7.97 -7.50 -11.66
C ASN A 105 -7.92 -7.37 -10.13
N LYS A 106 -6.73 -7.32 -9.51
CA LYS A 106 -6.56 -7.12 -8.07
C LYS A 106 -7.17 -5.77 -7.68
N PRO A 107 -8.12 -5.72 -6.74
CA PRO A 107 -8.60 -4.47 -6.18
C PRO A 107 -7.47 -3.69 -5.49
N VAL A 108 -7.29 -2.41 -5.83
CA VAL A 108 -6.24 -1.58 -5.23
C VAL A 108 -6.81 -0.27 -4.70
N ALA A 109 -6.42 0.09 -3.49
CA ALA A 109 -6.64 1.40 -2.91
C ALA A 109 -5.29 2.07 -2.59
N VAL A 110 -5.23 3.40 -2.67
CA VAL A 110 -4.02 4.18 -2.38
C VAL A 110 -4.35 5.25 -1.33
N ILE A 111 -3.52 5.31 -0.30
CA ILE A 111 -3.57 6.32 0.75
C ILE A 111 -2.17 6.89 0.98
N GLY A 112 -2.07 7.99 1.71
CA GLY A 112 -0.77 8.53 2.08
C GLY A 112 -0.85 9.65 3.09
N ALA A 113 0.27 9.86 3.78
CA ALA A 113 0.46 10.93 4.75
C ALA A 113 1.74 11.70 4.45
N SER A 114 1.67 13.03 4.53
CA SER A 114 2.80 13.93 4.33
C SER A 114 2.79 15.06 5.37
N PRO A 115 3.96 15.47 5.89
CA PRO A 115 4.08 16.72 6.66
C PRO A 115 3.69 17.96 5.85
N GLY A 116 3.77 17.91 4.52
CA GLY A 116 3.41 18.99 3.62
C GLY A 116 1.90 19.16 3.42
N GLY A 117 1.51 20.31 2.85
CA GLY A 117 0.10 20.66 2.63
C GLY A 117 -0.63 19.85 1.56
N PHE A 118 0.10 19.20 0.64
CA PHE A 118 -0.49 18.49 -0.51
C PHE A 118 -0.90 17.04 -0.22
N GLY A 119 -0.58 16.50 0.97
CA GLY A 119 -1.08 15.20 1.42
C GLY A 119 -0.79 14.01 0.50
N THR A 120 0.35 14.01 -0.22
CA THR A 120 0.80 12.96 -1.17
C THR A 120 0.09 12.92 -2.54
N THR A 121 -0.60 13.99 -2.92
CA THR A 121 -1.38 14.07 -4.18
C THR A 121 -0.57 13.70 -5.43
N GLN A 122 0.69 14.10 -5.54
CA GLN A 122 1.51 13.82 -6.72
C GLN A 122 1.92 12.35 -6.76
N ALA A 123 2.35 11.79 -5.62
CA ALA A 123 2.70 10.38 -5.53
C ALA A 123 1.51 9.46 -5.83
N GLN A 124 0.32 9.77 -5.30
CA GLN A 124 -0.89 9.01 -5.61
C GLN A 124 -1.26 9.11 -7.09
N THR A 125 -1.17 10.30 -7.69
CA THR A 125 -1.39 10.47 -9.14
C THR A 125 -0.41 9.65 -9.98
N HIS A 126 0.85 9.56 -9.57
CA HIS A 126 1.87 8.79 -10.29
C HIS A 126 1.65 7.27 -10.18
N TRP A 127 0.91 6.78 -9.17
CA TRP A 127 0.55 5.36 -9.10
C TRP A 127 -0.40 4.93 -10.20
N TRP A 128 -1.26 5.82 -10.71
CA TRP A 128 -2.28 5.47 -11.71
C TRP A 128 -1.73 4.85 -13.00
N PRO A 129 -0.71 5.42 -13.68
CA PRO A 129 -0.14 4.76 -14.86
C PRO A 129 0.48 3.40 -14.52
N VAL A 130 1.10 3.23 -13.35
CA VAL A 130 1.67 1.95 -12.91
C VAL A 130 0.56 0.91 -12.71
N LEU A 131 -0.48 1.26 -11.95
CA LEU A 131 -1.63 0.40 -11.67
C LEU A 131 -2.41 0.03 -12.93
N ARG A 132 -2.48 0.94 -13.91
CA ARG A 132 -3.03 0.68 -15.24
C ARG A 132 -2.21 -0.34 -16.01
N THR A 133 -0.88 -0.17 -16.05
CA THR A 133 0.04 -1.11 -16.71
C THR A 133 -0.06 -2.52 -16.12
N LEU A 134 -0.22 -2.61 -14.80
CA LEU A 134 -0.39 -3.88 -14.09
C LEU A 134 -1.81 -4.47 -14.20
N ARG A 135 -2.73 -3.79 -14.90
CA ARG A 135 -4.13 -4.22 -15.10
C ARG A 135 -4.88 -4.50 -13.79
N THR A 136 -4.56 -3.73 -12.77
CA THR A 136 -5.28 -3.76 -11.49
C THR A 136 -6.69 -3.18 -11.64
N ARG A 137 -7.53 -3.34 -10.61
CA ARG A 137 -8.85 -2.71 -10.50
C ARG A 137 -8.81 -1.67 -9.38
N PRO A 138 -8.45 -0.40 -9.65
CA PRO A 138 -8.42 0.61 -8.59
C PRO A 138 -9.83 0.86 -8.05
N TRP A 139 -9.92 1.11 -6.74
CA TRP A 139 -11.14 1.53 -6.07
C TRP A 139 -11.24 3.06 -6.05
N TRP A 140 -12.38 3.60 -6.51
CA TRP A 140 -12.54 5.03 -6.77
C TRP A 140 -13.52 5.73 -5.82
N ASP A 141 -14.28 5.01 -5.01
CA ASP A 141 -15.34 5.61 -4.17
C ASP A 141 -14.79 6.34 -2.94
N GLY A 142 -13.50 6.15 -2.63
CA GLY A 142 -12.83 6.79 -1.49
C GLY A 142 -11.51 7.44 -1.88
N ARG A 143 -11.14 8.48 -1.14
CA ARG A 143 -9.86 9.19 -1.27
C ARG A 143 -9.35 9.60 0.09
N LEU A 144 -8.10 9.25 0.43
CA LEU A 144 -7.48 9.68 1.68
C LEU A 144 -6.05 10.18 1.45
N MET A 145 -5.84 11.46 1.79
CA MET A 145 -4.59 12.19 1.67
C MET A 145 -4.41 13.00 2.94
N VAL A 146 -3.55 12.51 3.83
CA VAL A 146 -3.32 13.16 5.12
C VAL A 146 -2.26 14.26 4.94
N SER A 147 -2.72 15.50 4.85
CA SER A 147 -1.86 16.68 4.77
C SER A 147 -1.47 17.18 6.16
N ARG A 148 -0.36 17.92 6.25
CA ARG A 148 0.13 18.51 7.51
C ARG A 148 0.25 17.48 8.65
N ALA A 149 0.68 16.27 8.31
CA ALA A 149 0.67 15.12 9.20
C ALA A 149 1.66 15.19 10.38
N GLY A 150 2.50 16.22 10.47
CA GLY A 150 3.56 16.33 11.47
C GLY A 150 3.07 16.32 12.93
N GLY A 151 1.85 16.79 13.19
CA GLY A 151 1.24 16.78 14.53
C GLY A 151 0.13 15.74 14.71
N LEU A 152 -0.10 14.88 13.72
CA LEU A 152 -1.19 13.88 13.75
C LEU A 152 -0.71 12.51 14.24
N PHE A 153 0.62 12.32 14.29
CA PHE A 153 1.26 11.09 14.71
C PHE A 153 2.20 11.37 15.89
N ASP A 154 2.33 10.40 16.79
CA ASP A 154 3.33 10.45 17.86
C ASP A 154 4.76 10.15 17.36
N ALA A 155 5.72 10.12 18.29
CA ALA A 155 7.14 9.89 17.99
C ALA A 155 7.43 8.50 17.39
N ASP A 156 6.58 7.51 17.65
CA ASP A 156 6.70 6.14 17.13
C ASP A 156 5.97 5.98 15.77
N GLY A 157 5.30 7.05 15.32
CA GLY A 157 4.50 7.06 14.11
C GLY A 157 3.16 6.38 14.31
N THR A 158 2.56 6.45 15.50
CA THR A 158 1.17 6.03 15.75
C THR A 158 0.23 7.18 15.44
N LEU A 159 -0.85 6.93 14.71
CA LEU A 159 -1.86 7.94 14.40
C LEU A 159 -2.72 8.24 15.64
N THR A 160 -2.63 9.45 16.17
CA THR A 160 -3.30 9.87 17.42
C THR A 160 -4.47 10.83 17.16
N ASP A 161 -4.57 11.45 16.00
CA ASP A 161 -5.66 12.38 15.67
C ASP A 161 -6.98 11.65 15.35
N ASP A 162 -7.99 11.83 16.21
CA ASP A 162 -9.29 11.14 16.10
C ASP A 162 -10.03 11.43 14.80
N LYS A 163 -9.93 12.66 14.29
CA LYS A 163 -10.56 13.04 13.03
C LYS A 163 -9.99 12.23 11.86
N THR A 164 -8.67 12.15 11.77
CA THR A 164 -7.98 11.37 10.74
C THR A 164 -8.23 9.87 10.91
N ARG A 165 -8.33 9.37 12.16
CA ARG A 165 -8.73 7.98 12.43
C ARG A 165 -10.16 7.69 11.93
N GLY A 166 -11.11 8.60 12.13
CA GLY A 166 -12.47 8.47 11.61
C GLY A 166 -12.50 8.37 10.08
N GLN A 167 -11.80 9.30 9.40
CA GLN A 167 -11.68 9.28 7.93
C GLN A 167 -11.02 8.00 7.41
N LEU A 168 -10.01 7.50 8.13
CA LEU A 168 -9.34 6.24 7.79
C LEU A 168 -10.25 5.03 7.99
N ALA A 169 -11.04 4.99 9.06
CA ALA A 169 -12.00 3.92 9.31
C ALA A 169 -13.07 3.86 8.21
N GLU A 170 -13.63 5.01 7.82
CA GLU A 170 -14.57 5.12 6.70
C GLU A 170 -13.95 4.64 5.38
N PHE A 171 -12.71 5.07 5.09
CA PHE A 171 -11.98 4.65 3.89
C PHE A 171 -11.77 3.14 3.85
N VAL A 172 -11.29 2.54 4.95
CA VAL A 172 -11.02 1.10 5.05
C VAL A 172 -12.31 0.30 4.93
N ALA A 173 -13.39 0.75 5.58
CA ALA A 173 -14.69 0.11 5.47
C ALA A 173 -15.25 0.16 4.04
N GLY A 174 -15.13 1.31 3.37
CA GLY A 174 -15.54 1.47 1.97
C GLY A 174 -14.76 0.55 1.03
N PHE A 175 -13.42 0.53 1.14
CA PHE A 175 -12.60 -0.34 0.31
C PHE A 175 -12.93 -1.82 0.56
N ALA A 176 -12.96 -2.24 1.83
CA ALA A 176 -13.23 -3.62 2.21
C ALA A 176 -14.61 -4.11 1.77
N ALA A 177 -15.61 -3.24 1.72
CA ALA A 177 -16.95 -3.58 1.24
C ALA A 177 -16.93 -4.12 -0.20
N THR A 178 -16.05 -3.58 -1.05
CA THR A 178 -15.91 -4.00 -2.46
C THR A 178 -15.15 -5.33 -2.65
N LEU A 179 -14.52 -5.83 -1.59
CA LEU A 179 -13.71 -7.06 -1.60
C LEU A 179 -14.51 -8.27 -1.11
N ARG A 180 -15.69 -8.06 -0.53
CA ARG A 180 -16.55 -9.14 -0.08
C ARG A 180 -17.10 -9.87 -1.29
N LYS A 181 -16.91 -11.19 -1.32
CA LYS A 181 -17.30 -12.07 -2.42
C LYS A 181 -18.82 -12.30 -2.52
N ASP A 182 -19.58 -11.81 -1.53
CA ASP A 182 -21.02 -12.06 -1.38
C ASP A 182 -21.92 -10.89 -1.84
N GLN A 183 -21.40 -9.94 -2.63
CA GLN A 183 -22.28 -9.02 -3.34
C GLN A 183 -22.73 -9.65 -4.67
N PRO A 184 -24.05 -9.72 -4.93
CA PRO A 184 -24.61 -10.36 -6.11
C PRO A 184 -24.19 -9.67 -7.42
#